data_AF-A0A1I7EN10-F1
#
_entry.id   AF-A0A1I7EN10-F1
#
_cell.length_a   1.000
_cell.length_b   1.000
_cell.length_c   1.000
_cell.angle_alpha   90.00
_cell.angle_beta   90.00
_cell.angle_gamma   90.00
#
_symmetry.space_group_name_H-M   'P 1'
#
loop_
_entity.id
_entity.type
_entity.pdbx_description
1 polymer ?
#
loop_
_entity_poly.entity_id
_entity_poly.type
_entity_poly.pdbx_seq_one_letter_code
_entity_poly.pdbx_strand_id
1 'polypeptide(L)'
;MWKTSIVAVLFGTSLLANAQQGATQQAVQWQLQVMRDGQQIDSFDGTTTVGQARTDTHHKMVQHNVGCKDQPGGSIDLARTLTISPLQADASAVTLSIEAQETFEEDAARQTDTGCKLPPQPRQVSASHPGLKVPPGQWVSWTIVDKNPNLVYRVRASLANSAN
;
A
#
# COMPACT_ATOMS: atom_id res chain seq x y z
N MET A 1 -3.72 87.02 3.82
CA MET A 1 -4.62 85.98 4.39
C MET A 1 -4.74 84.88 3.33
N TRP A 2 -3.82 83.91 3.32
CA TRP A 2 -3.95 82.56 3.88
C TRP A 2 -5.05 81.71 3.21
N LYS A 3 -4.65 80.80 2.30
CA LYS A 3 -4.78 79.32 2.46
C LYS A 3 -4.33 78.55 1.21
N THR A 4 -3.27 77.78 1.43
CA THR A 4 -2.80 76.62 0.66
C THR A 4 -3.86 75.52 0.57
N SER A 5 -3.91 74.81 -0.56
CA SER A 5 -4.52 73.47 -0.62
C SER A 5 -3.55 72.48 -1.27
N ILE A 6 -3.42 71.34 -0.59
CA ILE A 6 -2.38 70.33 -0.71
C ILE A 6 -2.81 69.23 -1.69
N VAL A 7 -1.80 68.70 -2.39
CA VAL A 7 -1.80 67.54 -3.28
C VAL A 7 -2.27 66.26 -2.58
N ALA A 8 -3.05 65.42 -3.26
CA ALA A 8 -3.27 64.02 -2.87
C ALA A 8 -2.85 63.11 -4.04
N VAL A 9 -1.59 62.65 -4.01
CA VAL A 9 -1.12 61.51 -4.81
C VAL A 9 -1.54 60.24 -4.08
N LEU A 10 -2.49 59.51 -4.65
CA LEU A 10 -2.85 58.17 -4.18
C LEU A 10 -1.74 57.19 -4.60
N PHE A 11 -0.86 56.86 -3.67
CA PHE A 11 0.03 55.71 -3.80
C PHE A 11 -0.78 54.44 -3.57
N GLY A 12 -1.04 53.72 -4.67
CA GLY A 12 -1.58 52.36 -4.62
C GLY A 12 -0.56 51.43 -3.96
N THR A 13 -0.87 50.95 -2.76
CA THR A 13 -0.14 49.86 -2.14
C THR A 13 -0.65 48.54 -2.71
N SER A 14 0.04 48.03 -3.72
CA SER A 14 -0.12 46.65 -4.19
C SER A 14 0.33 45.70 -3.07
N LEU A 15 -0.62 45.04 -2.41
CA LEU A 15 -0.31 43.90 -1.56
C LEU A 15 0.24 42.80 -2.46
N LEU A 16 1.55 42.54 -2.35
CA LEU A 16 2.16 41.36 -2.96
C LEU A 16 1.61 40.13 -2.23
N ALA A 17 0.68 39.43 -2.88
CA ALA A 17 0.34 38.07 -2.52
C ALA A 17 1.63 37.24 -2.63
N ASN A 18 2.10 36.70 -1.51
CA ASN A 18 3.12 35.67 -1.52
C ASN A 18 2.55 34.48 -2.30
N ALA A 19 2.95 34.36 -3.57
CA ALA A 19 2.89 33.10 -4.27
C ALA A 19 3.69 32.12 -3.42
N GLN A 20 3.01 31.24 -2.69
CA GLN A 20 3.63 30.03 -2.18
C GLN A 20 4.17 29.33 -3.42
N GLN A 21 5.47 29.46 -3.67
CA GLN A 21 6.21 28.61 -4.58
C GLN A 21 5.83 27.20 -4.17
N GLY A 22 4.99 26.57 -4.98
CA GLY A 22 4.36 25.30 -4.63
C GLY A 22 5.48 24.35 -4.24
N ALA A 23 5.50 23.93 -2.97
CA ALA A 23 6.34 22.84 -2.56
C ALA A 23 5.96 21.69 -3.49
N THR A 24 6.86 21.31 -4.39
CA THR A 24 6.66 20.19 -5.29
C THR A 24 6.45 18.98 -4.40
N GLN A 25 5.19 18.55 -4.26
CA GLN A 25 4.87 17.44 -3.39
C GLN A 25 5.57 16.20 -3.97
N GLN A 26 6.49 15.63 -3.20
CA GLN A 26 7.31 14.52 -3.66
C GLN A 26 6.41 13.33 -3.95
N ALA A 27 6.49 12.79 -5.15
CA ALA A 27 5.84 11.54 -5.51
C ALA A 27 6.81 10.38 -5.28
N VAL A 28 6.29 9.26 -4.81
CA VAL A 28 7.05 8.03 -4.56
C VAL A 28 6.48 6.94 -5.44
N GLN A 29 7.31 6.37 -6.31
CA GLN A 29 6.98 5.11 -6.97
C GLN A 29 7.29 3.96 -6.00
N TRP A 30 6.42 2.96 -5.97
CA TRP A 30 6.56 1.82 -5.08
C TRP A 30 6.08 0.54 -5.76
N GLN A 31 6.64 -0.57 -5.31
CA GLN A 31 6.29 -1.92 -5.68
C GLN A 31 6.23 -2.77 -4.43
N LEU A 32 5.24 -3.65 -4.36
CA LEU A 32 5.04 -4.60 -3.27
C LEU A 32 4.81 -5.99 -3.84
N GLN A 33 5.57 -6.98 -3.38
CA GLN A 33 5.36 -8.38 -3.70
C GLN A 33 4.77 -9.09 -2.48
N VAL A 34 3.72 -9.87 -2.71
CA VAL A 34 3.16 -10.75 -1.70
C VAL A 34 3.79 -12.12 -1.86
N MET A 35 4.56 -12.53 -0.85
CA MET A 35 5.27 -13.81 -0.83
C MET A 35 4.57 -14.76 0.15
N ARG A 36 4.17 -15.94 -0.34
CA ARG A 36 3.68 -17.05 0.48
C ARG A 36 4.67 -18.19 0.41
N ASP A 37 5.19 -18.61 1.56
CA ASP A 37 6.17 -19.70 1.68
C ASP A 37 7.36 -19.55 0.70
N GLY A 38 7.83 -18.31 0.51
CA GLY A 38 8.93 -17.97 -0.40
C GLY A 38 8.56 -17.80 -1.88
N GLN A 39 7.32 -18.07 -2.28
CA GLN A 39 6.83 -17.88 -3.66
C GLN A 39 6.01 -16.59 -3.78
N GLN A 40 6.24 -15.81 -4.84
CA GLN A 40 5.40 -14.65 -5.13
C GLN A 40 4.03 -15.11 -5.62
N ILE A 41 2.97 -14.66 -4.94
CA ILE A 41 1.58 -15.03 -5.26
C ILE A 41 0.73 -13.84 -5.71
N ASP A 42 1.21 -12.62 -5.49
CA ASP A 42 0.56 -11.37 -5.89
C ASP A 42 1.58 -10.23 -5.95
N SER A 43 1.18 -9.10 -6.53
CA SER A 43 1.96 -7.87 -6.51
C SER A 43 1.07 -6.64 -6.63
N PHE A 44 1.50 -5.55 -6.01
CA PHE A 44 0.93 -4.22 -6.16
C PHE A 44 2.02 -3.26 -6.59
N ASP A 45 1.66 -2.22 -7.32
CA ASP A 45 2.55 -1.12 -7.64
C ASP A 45 1.77 0.17 -7.80
N GLY A 46 2.48 1.29 -7.70
CA GLY A 46 1.86 2.58 -7.87
C GLY A 46 2.83 3.73 -7.70
N THR A 47 2.31 4.93 -7.90
CA THR A 47 2.96 6.18 -7.51
C THR A 47 2.01 6.94 -6.59
N THR A 48 2.52 7.33 -5.42
CA THR A 48 1.73 8.02 -4.40
C THR A 48 2.50 9.23 -3.89
N THR A 49 1.82 10.37 -3.77
CA THR A 49 2.40 11.59 -3.25
C THR A 49 2.61 11.48 -1.74
N VAL A 50 3.72 12.03 -1.23
CA VAL A 50 4.01 12.09 0.20
C VAL A 50 2.86 12.78 0.96
N GLY A 51 2.42 12.17 2.05
CA GLY A 51 1.27 12.61 2.85
C GLY A 51 -0.09 12.14 2.32
N GLN A 52 -0.14 11.44 1.18
CA GLN A 52 -1.34 10.79 0.67
C GLN A 52 -1.27 9.28 0.89
N ALA A 53 -2.42 8.62 0.77
CA ALA A 53 -2.54 7.17 0.82
C ALA A 53 -3.23 6.67 -0.45
N ARG A 54 -2.82 5.47 -0.88
CA ARG A 54 -3.47 4.72 -1.96
C ARG A 54 -3.93 3.39 -1.40
N THR A 55 -5.16 3.00 -1.76
CA THR A 55 -5.73 1.70 -1.39
C THR A 55 -6.09 0.94 -2.66
N ASP A 56 -5.63 -0.29 -2.77
CA ASP A 56 -5.98 -1.21 -3.85
C ASP A 56 -6.41 -2.57 -3.25
N THR A 57 -7.36 -3.24 -3.90
CA THR A 57 -7.84 -4.57 -3.50
C THR A 57 -7.78 -5.53 -4.69
N HIS A 58 -7.13 -6.68 -4.50
CA HIS A 58 -7.11 -7.78 -5.47
C HIS A 58 -7.97 -8.95 -4.95
N HIS A 59 -8.70 -9.59 -5.85
CA HIS A 59 -9.49 -10.80 -5.57
C HIS A 59 -8.99 -11.98 -6.40
N LYS A 60 -9.10 -13.18 -5.84
CA LYS A 60 -8.78 -14.44 -6.51
C LYS A 60 -9.68 -15.56 -6.02
N MET A 61 -10.55 -16.03 -6.90
CA MET A 61 -11.32 -17.26 -6.68
C MET A 61 -10.41 -18.49 -6.83
N VAL A 62 -10.42 -19.36 -5.82
CA VAL A 62 -9.74 -20.67 -5.84
C VAL A 62 -10.77 -21.77 -5.69
N GLN A 63 -10.66 -22.80 -6.53
CA GLN A 63 -11.54 -23.97 -6.52
C GLN A 63 -10.79 -25.17 -5.96
N HIS A 64 -11.45 -25.94 -5.10
CA HIS A 64 -10.96 -27.18 -4.53
C HIS A 64 -11.86 -28.36 -4.88
N ASN A 65 -11.20 -29.47 -5.20
CA ASN A 65 -11.84 -30.77 -5.18
C ASN A 65 -12.00 -31.23 -3.73
N VAL A 66 -13.20 -31.71 -3.39
CA VAL A 66 -13.61 -32.08 -2.03
C VAL A 66 -14.48 -33.34 -2.04
N GLY A 67 -14.78 -33.85 -0.86
CA GLY A 67 -15.60 -35.04 -0.65
C GLY A 67 -14.88 -36.34 -0.97
N CYS A 68 -15.58 -37.47 -0.75
CA CYS A 68 -15.00 -38.81 -0.90
C CYS A 68 -14.68 -39.17 -2.36
N LYS A 69 -15.25 -38.43 -3.32
CA LYS A 69 -15.05 -38.62 -4.77
C LYS A 69 -14.01 -37.66 -5.36
N ASP A 70 -13.42 -36.78 -4.53
CA ASP A 70 -12.48 -35.72 -4.91
C ASP A 70 -12.93 -34.97 -6.17
N GLN A 71 -14.12 -34.37 -6.10
CA GLN A 71 -14.72 -33.62 -7.20
C GLN A 71 -14.80 -32.13 -6.85
N PRO A 72 -14.82 -31.23 -7.85
CA PRO A 72 -14.99 -29.80 -7.60
C PRO A 72 -16.23 -29.55 -6.74
N GLY A 73 -16.05 -28.86 -5.62
CA GLY A 73 -17.18 -28.61 -4.71
C GLY A 73 -16.94 -27.58 -3.62
N GLY A 74 -15.71 -27.08 -3.47
CA GLY A 74 -15.42 -25.92 -2.62
C GLY A 74 -14.85 -24.78 -3.46
N SER A 75 -15.33 -23.56 -3.25
CA SER A 75 -14.69 -22.35 -3.77
C SER A 75 -14.43 -21.39 -2.62
N ILE A 76 -13.34 -20.64 -2.72
CA ILE A 76 -12.97 -19.60 -1.76
C ILE A 76 -12.59 -18.36 -2.56
N ASP A 77 -13.22 -17.22 -2.25
CA ASP A 77 -12.75 -15.92 -2.73
C ASP A 77 -11.66 -15.41 -1.79
N LEU A 78 -10.42 -15.35 -2.29
CA LEU A 78 -9.29 -14.77 -1.59
C LEU A 78 -9.24 -13.28 -1.92
N ALA A 79 -8.99 -12.45 -0.91
CA ALA A 79 -8.95 -11.01 -1.06
C ALA A 79 -7.69 -10.44 -0.39
N ARG A 80 -7.08 -9.45 -1.04
CA ARG A 80 -5.93 -8.72 -0.53
C ARG A 80 -6.18 -7.25 -0.67
N THR A 81 -6.28 -6.54 0.44
CA THR A 81 -6.41 -5.08 0.45
C THR A 81 -5.14 -4.49 1.02
N LEU A 82 -4.50 -3.62 0.24
CA LEU A 82 -3.30 -2.89 0.59
C LEU A 82 -3.62 -1.41 0.66
N THR A 83 -3.33 -0.76 1.78
CA THR A 83 -3.23 0.70 1.88
C THR A 83 -1.79 1.10 2.13
N ILE A 84 -1.25 1.98 1.29
CA ILE A 84 0.13 2.44 1.39
C ILE A 84 0.20 3.96 1.37
N SER A 85 0.98 4.52 2.28
CA SER A 85 1.17 5.97 2.42
C SER A 85 2.63 6.32 2.61
N PRO A 86 3.27 7.02 1.65
CA PRO A 86 4.57 7.61 1.87
C PRO A 86 4.46 8.77 2.88
N LEU A 87 5.12 8.60 4.01
CA LEU A 87 5.14 9.59 5.09
C LEU A 87 6.26 10.62 4.89
N GLN A 88 7.40 10.15 4.40
CA GLN A 88 8.59 10.95 4.12
C GLN A 88 9.34 10.32 2.94
N ALA A 89 9.96 11.14 2.09
CA ALA A 89 10.81 10.65 1.02
C ALA A 89 11.92 11.64 0.73
N ASP A 90 13.15 11.14 0.71
CA ASP A 90 14.33 11.88 0.30
C ASP A 90 15.27 10.98 -0.53
N ALA A 91 16.46 11.49 -0.85
CA ALA A 91 17.43 10.77 -1.66
C ALA A 91 18.05 9.54 -0.95
N SER A 92 17.90 9.42 0.37
CA SER A 92 18.49 8.37 1.20
C SER A 92 17.51 7.25 1.55
N ALA A 93 16.22 7.56 1.70
CA ALA A 93 15.18 6.60 2.03
C ALA A 93 13.76 7.12 1.76
N VAL A 94 12.83 6.18 1.64
CA VAL A 94 11.38 6.42 1.74
C VAL A 94 10.89 5.81 3.04
N THR A 95 10.08 6.52 3.81
CA THR A 95 9.36 5.98 4.96
C THR A 95 7.89 5.79 4.58
N LEU A 96 7.39 4.56 4.71
CA LEU A 96 6.03 4.18 4.32
C LEU A 96 5.21 3.75 5.55
N SER A 97 3.97 4.22 5.68
CA SER A 97 2.95 3.51 6.44
C SER A 97 2.27 2.50 5.51
N ILE A 98 2.09 1.27 5.97
CA ILE A 98 1.47 0.19 5.21
C ILE A 98 0.43 -0.50 6.07
N GLU A 99 -0.78 -0.67 5.55
CA GLU A 99 -1.84 -1.47 6.15
C GLU A 99 -2.24 -2.56 5.16
N ALA A 100 -2.42 -3.78 5.66
CA ALA A 100 -2.79 -4.93 4.87
C ALA A 100 -3.96 -5.66 5.54
N GLN A 101 -4.95 -6.05 4.73
CA GLN A 101 -6.00 -6.98 5.10
C GLN A 101 -5.98 -8.13 4.11
N GLU A 102 -5.79 -9.33 4.63
CA GLU A 102 -5.60 -10.54 3.85
C GLU A 102 -6.68 -11.56 4.17
N THR A 103 -7.22 -12.19 3.13
CA THR A 103 -7.99 -13.43 3.21
C THR A 103 -7.25 -14.48 2.39
N PHE A 104 -6.67 -15.48 3.06
CA PHE A 104 -5.92 -16.58 2.42
C PHE A 104 -6.36 -17.94 2.96
N GLU A 105 -6.00 -19.01 2.26
CA GLU A 105 -6.33 -20.38 2.67
C GLU A 105 -5.38 -20.87 3.75
N GLU A 106 -5.90 -21.47 4.81
CA GLU A 106 -5.09 -22.19 5.78
C GLU A 106 -4.62 -23.55 5.20
N ASP A 107 -3.34 -23.90 5.37
CA ASP A 107 -2.74 -25.09 4.75
C ASP A 107 -3.16 -26.42 5.38
N ALA A 108 -3.90 -26.40 6.49
CA ALA A 108 -4.27 -27.61 7.21
C ALA A 108 -5.24 -28.46 6.37
N ALA A 109 -4.75 -29.62 5.90
CA ALA A 109 -5.61 -30.62 5.28
C ALA A 109 -6.67 -31.07 6.30
N ARG A 110 -7.95 -31.02 5.90
CA ARG A 110 -9.08 -31.39 6.74
C ARG A 110 -9.87 -32.53 6.12
N GLN A 111 -10.37 -33.41 6.96
CA GLN A 111 -11.19 -34.55 6.57
C GLN A 111 -12.38 -34.71 7.52
N THR A 112 -13.43 -35.38 7.06
CA THR A 112 -14.51 -35.88 7.91
C THR A 112 -14.03 -37.08 8.76
N ASP A 113 -14.83 -37.50 9.74
CA ASP A 113 -14.56 -38.71 10.55
C ASP A 113 -14.50 -40.00 9.70
N THR A 114 -15.08 -39.95 8.50
CA THR A 114 -15.04 -41.02 7.49
C THR A 114 -13.88 -40.88 6.48
N GLY A 115 -12.99 -39.89 6.67
CA GLY A 115 -11.79 -39.68 5.85
C GLY A 115 -12.01 -38.87 4.56
N CYS A 116 -13.20 -38.33 4.32
CA CYS A 116 -13.48 -37.57 3.10
C CYS A 116 -12.91 -36.16 3.18
N LYS A 117 -12.25 -35.70 2.10
CA LYS A 117 -11.59 -34.39 2.03
C LYS A 117 -12.58 -33.23 2.24
N LEU A 118 -12.24 -32.30 3.12
CA LEU A 118 -12.96 -31.05 3.33
C LEU A 118 -12.22 -29.90 2.62
N PRO A 119 -12.93 -28.83 2.22
CA PRO A 119 -12.27 -27.65 1.68
C PRO A 119 -11.36 -27.00 2.74
N PRO A 120 -10.24 -26.39 2.32
CA PRO A 120 -9.49 -25.47 3.17
C PRO A 120 -10.40 -24.39 3.74
N GLN A 121 -10.03 -23.82 4.88
CA GLN A 121 -10.77 -22.71 5.46
C GLN A 121 -10.09 -21.37 5.13
N PRO A 122 -10.86 -20.31 4.86
CA PRO A 122 -10.30 -18.98 4.76
C PRO A 122 -9.85 -18.51 6.14
N ARG A 123 -8.68 -17.90 6.20
CA ARG A 123 -8.16 -17.17 7.35
C ARG A 123 -8.03 -15.70 6.99
N GLN A 124 -8.54 -14.85 7.87
CA GLN A 124 -8.39 -13.40 7.75
C GLN A 124 -7.29 -12.89 8.68
N VAL A 125 -6.46 -12.00 8.17
CA VAL A 125 -5.38 -11.34 8.91
C VAL A 125 -5.35 -9.86 8.57
N SER A 126 -5.20 -9.02 9.58
CA SER A 126 -4.90 -7.60 9.41
C SER A 126 -3.53 -7.30 10.01
N ALA A 127 -2.72 -6.50 9.32
CA ALA A 127 -1.41 -6.10 9.79
C ALA A 127 -1.10 -4.66 9.39
N SER A 128 -0.31 -3.97 10.21
CA SER A 128 0.12 -2.60 9.93
C SER A 128 1.61 -2.42 10.24
N HIS A 129 2.28 -1.62 9.41
CA HIS A 129 3.64 -1.16 9.63
C HIS A 129 3.66 0.37 9.52
N PRO A 130 3.77 1.11 10.64
CA PRO A 130 3.52 2.56 10.67
C PRO A 130 4.67 3.42 10.10
N GLY A 131 5.82 2.82 9.77
CA GLY A 131 6.97 3.57 9.27
C GLY A 131 8.09 2.69 8.73
N LEU A 132 7.81 1.88 7.71
CA LEU A 132 8.78 1.02 7.05
C LEU A 132 9.78 1.90 6.30
N LYS A 133 11.05 1.87 6.71
CA LYS A 133 12.12 2.56 5.99
C LYS A 133 12.62 1.70 4.85
N VAL A 134 12.52 2.21 3.62
CA VAL A 134 12.92 1.54 2.40
C VAL A 134 14.05 2.34 1.74
N PRO A 135 15.28 1.81 1.72
CA PRO A 135 16.37 2.42 0.97
C PRO A 135 16.07 2.43 -0.54
N PRO A 136 16.50 3.47 -1.29
CA PRO A 136 16.20 3.62 -2.69
C PRO A 136 16.62 2.40 -3.50
N GLY A 137 15.67 1.85 -4.25
CA GLY A 137 15.93 0.74 -5.17
C GLY A 137 16.23 -0.60 -4.50
N GLN A 138 16.13 -0.73 -3.17
CA GLN A 138 16.29 -2.00 -2.45
C GLN A 138 14.94 -2.61 -2.05
N TRP A 139 14.92 -3.94 -1.92
CA TRP A 139 13.78 -4.66 -1.35
C TRP A 139 13.95 -4.77 0.17
N VAL A 140 12.92 -4.39 0.91
CA VAL A 140 12.79 -4.61 2.35
C VAL A 140 11.66 -5.59 2.59
N SER A 141 11.85 -6.53 3.53
CA SER A 141 10.82 -7.54 3.85
C SER A 141 10.12 -7.19 5.16
N TRP A 142 8.81 -7.37 5.18
CA TRP A 142 7.96 -7.25 6.35
C TRP A 142 7.11 -8.52 6.48
N THR A 143 7.30 -9.27 7.56
CA THR A 143 6.55 -10.49 7.83
C THR A 143 5.17 -10.15 8.39
N ILE A 144 4.13 -10.67 7.73
CA ILE A 144 2.71 -10.51 8.11
C ILE A 144 2.25 -11.70 8.94
N VAL A 145 2.64 -12.92 8.53
CA VAL A 145 2.35 -14.17 9.23
C VAL A 145 3.61 -15.01 9.24
N ASP A 146 4.03 -15.47 10.42
CA ASP A 146 5.31 -16.19 10.53
C ASP A 146 5.25 -17.62 9.95
N LYS A 147 4.11 -18.30 10.04
CA LYS A 147 3.93 -19.69 9.58
C LYS A 147 2.48 -20.09 9.35
N ASN A 148 2.28 -21.14 8.55
CA ASN A 148 1.02 -21.80 8.23
C ASN A 148 -0.06 -20.88 7.63
N PRO A 149 0.16 -20.30 6.44
CA PRO A 149 1.42 -20.22 5.70
C PRO A 149 2.33 -19.08 6.22
N ASN A 150 3.61 -19.09 5.85
CA ASN A 150 4.44 -17.90 6.00
C ASN A 150 4.01 -16.85 4.96
N LEU A 151 3.70 -15.64 5.40
CA LEU A 151 3.29 -14.53 4.53
C LEU A 151 4.21 -13.33 4.77
N VAL A 152 4.92 -12.91 3.72
CA VAL A 152 5.90 -11.83 3.76
C VAL A 152 5.62 -10.85 2.64
N TYR A 153 5.60 -9.55 2.97
CA TYR A 153 5.53 -8.48 1.99
C TYR A 153 6.94 -7.97 1.72
N ARG A 154 7.35 -7.99 0.45
CA ARG A 154 8.60 -7.34 0.03
C ARG A 154 8.24 -6.01 -0.59
N VAL A 155 8.85 -4.94 -0.14
CA VAL A 155 8.55 -3.57 -0.56
C VAL A 155 9.79 -2.93 -1.12
N ARG A 156 9.65 -2.24 -2.25
CA ARG A 156 10.67 -1.41 -2.87
C ARG A 156 10.03 -0.06 -3.20
N ALA A 157 10.74 1.02 -2.93
CA ALA A 157 10.26 2.36 -3.22
C ALA A 157 11.41 3.29 -3.59
N SER A 158 11.09 4.35 -4.31
CA SER A 158 11.99 5.46 -4.61
C SER A 158 11.19 6.71 -4.91
N LEU A 159 11.82 7.87 -4.85
CA LEU A 159 11.25 9.07 -5.45
C LEU A 159 10.89 8.78 -6.91
N ALA A 160 9.70 9.19 -7.33
CA ALA A 160 9.32 9.20 -8.73
C ALA A 160 10.11 10.32 -9.40
N ASN A 161 10.79 10.02 -10.51
CA ASN A 161 11.46 11.06 -11.28
C ASN A 161 10.39 12.03 -11.79
N SER A 162 10.51 13.31 -11.44
CA SER A 162 9.81 14.37 -12.17
C SER A 162 10.37 14.34 -13.59
N ALA A 163 9.60 13.79 -14.54
CA ALA A 163 9.91 14.00 -15.94
C ALA A 163 9.81 15.52 -16.17
N ASN A 164 10.97 16.15 -16.41
CA ASN A 164 11.05 17.49 -16.99
C ASN A 164 10.56 17.45 -18.43
#